data_AF-A0A7C3RIJ0-F1
#
_entry.id   AF-A0A7C3RIJ0-F1
#
_cell.length_a   1.000
_cell.length_b   1.000
_cell.length_c   1.000
_cell.angle_alpha   90.00
_cell.angle_beta   90.00
_cell.angle_gamma   90.00
#
_symmetry.space_group_name_H-M   'P 1'
#
loop_
_entity.id
_entity.type
_entity.pdbx_description
1 polymer ?
#
loop_
_entity_poly.entity_id
_entity_poly.type
_entity_poly.pdbx_seq_one_letter_code
_entity_poly.pdbx_strand_id
1 'polypeptide(L)'
;MNIILVFSRTAYIGLVFSLFMYYIIYHIVNFYRINLLSLLRRILRFLLVTILLYILMINIPHFKEKIIIGFETVNKVIKFGEIKEGESDYRRYLLIKESIRIFKEHWLLGTGLGLENYLYYFNENTIPAKPHSLYLSYLAEFGLIGFSFLVLFLFSILQVLYKTILYTIGKKEVYLSIGFFVGHLTILIMFLFNEYITAPYTWFFWATAVAYSLLVRKER
;
A
#
# COMPACT_ATOMS: atom_id res chain seq x y z
N MET A 1 0.36 -28.32 4.55
CA MET A 1 0.23 -27.72 3.21
C MET A 1 -0.64 -26.46 3.29
N ASN A 2 -0.08 -25.30 3.62
CA ASN A 2 -0.73 -23.97 3.49
C ASN A 2 0.15 -22.77 3.87
N ILE A 3 1.47 -22.93 4.03
CA ILE A 3 2.39 -21.80 4.29
C ILE A 3 2.31 -20.78 3.14
N ILE A 4 2.21 -21.26 1.90
CA ILE A 4 2.09 -20.41 0.71
C ILE A 4 0.81 -19.56 0.76
N LEU A 5 -0.36 -20.10 1.12
CA LEU A 5 -1.62 -19.32 1.19
C LEU A 5 -1.76 -18.45 2.45
N VAL A 6 -1.00 -18.72 3.50
CA VAL A 6 -1.05 -17.94 4.75
C VAL A 6 -0.17 -16.70 4.68
N PHE A 7 1.04 -16.78 4.11
CA PHE A 7 1.98 -15.65 4.05
C PHE A 7 1.83 -14.75 2.81
N SER A 8 1.17 -15.21 1.74
CA SER A 8 1.08 -14.46 0.46
C SER A 8 -0.17 -13.58 0.31
N ARG A 9 -0.95 -13.36 1.37
CA ARG A 9 -2.25 -12.67 1.28
C ARG A 9 -2.14 -11.22 0.85
N THR A 10 -1.13 -10.52 1.36
CA THR A 10 -0.78 -9.16 0.91
C THR A 10 -0.35 -9.14 -0.56
N ALA A 11 0.30 -10.21 -1.03
CA ALA A 11 0.67 -10.36 -2.44
C ALA A 11 -0.56 -10.58 -3.34
N TYR A 12 -1.54 -11.39 -2.93
CA TYR A 12 -2.78 -11.54 -3.70
C TYR A 12 -3.62 -10.26 -3.73
N ILE A 13 -3.73 -9.56 -2.60
CA ILE A 13 -4.41 -8.26 -2.53
C ILE A 13 -3.69 -7.27 -3.45
N GLY A 14 -2.35 -7.20 -3.39
CA GLY A 14 -1.54 -6.38 -4.27
C GLY A 14 -1.73 -6.72 -5.75
N LEU A 15 -1.76 -8.00 -6.10
CA LEU A 15 -2.02 -8.47 -7.46
C LEU A 15 -3.40 -8.01 -7.96
N VAL A 16 -4.47 -8.30 -7.21
CA VAL A 16 -5.84 -7.92 -7.56
C VAL A 16 -5.96 -6.40 -7.70
N PHE A 17 -5.38 -5.66 -6.75
CA PHE A 17 -5.32 -4.20 -6.80
C PHE A 17 -4.58 -3.71 -8.05
N SER A 18 -3.42 -4.28 -8.36
CA SER A 18 -2.64 -3.89 -9.54
C SER A 18 -3.38 -4.15 -10.85
N LEU A 19 -4.06 -5.30 -10.99
CA LEU A 19 -4.85 -5.61 -12.18
C LEU A 19 -6.04 -4.65 -12.32
N PHE A 20 -6.72 -4.36 -11.21
CA PHE A 20 -7.81 -3.39 -11.18
C PHE A 20 -7.36 -1.98 -11.56
N MET A 21 -6.28 -1.49 -10.94
CA MET A 21 -5.75 -0.17 -11.23
C MET A 21 -5.20 -0.06 -12.64
N TYR A 22 -4.54 -1.10 -13.14
CA TYR A 22 -4.09 -1.17 -14.52
C TYR A 22 -5.28 -1.01 -15.47
N TYR A 23 -6.36 -1.75 -15.21
CA TYR A 23 -7.59 -1.66 -15.99
C TYR A 23 -8.21 -0.26 -15.97
N ILE A 24 -8.34 0.35 -14.80
CA ILE A 24 -8.87 1.73 -14.65
C ILE A 24 -8.01 2.72 -15.42
N ILE A 25 -6.69 2.74 -15.15
CA ILE A 25 -5.78 3.73 -15.74
C ILE A 25 -5.68 3.55 -17.24
N TYR A 26 -5.64 2.31 -17.73
CA TYR A 26 -5.74 2.00 -19.14
C TYR A 26 -6.96 2.65 -19.79
N HIS A 27 -8.13 2.59 -19.12
CA HIS A 27 -9.34 3.20 -19.65
C HIS A 27 -9.37 4.72 -19.53
N ILE A 28 -8.81 5.30 -18.47
CA ILE A 28 -8.68 6.76 -18.33
C ILE A 28 -7.79 7.31 -19.46
N VAL A 29 -6.61 6.70 -19.66
CA VAL A 29 -5.65 7.14 -20.70
C VAL A 29 -6.25 7.00 -22.10
N ASN A 30 -7.08 5.98 -22.33
CA ASN A 30 -7.72 5.75 -23.62
C ASN A 30 -9.16 6.30 -23.70
N PHE A 31 -9.61 7.12 -22.74
CA PHE A 31 -11.01 7.52 -22.61
C PHE A 31 -11.55 8.18 -23.88
N TYR A 32 -10.77 9.08 -24.48
CA TYR A 32 -11.13 9.78 -25.73
C TYR A 32 -11.25 8.87 -26.97
N ARG A 33 -10.82 7.60 -26.89
CA ARG A 33 -10.86 6.63 -28.00
C ARG A 33 -12.02 5.63 -27.88
N ILE A 34 -12.83 5.72 -26.82
CA ILE A 34 -13.79 4.69 -26.43
C ILE A 34 -15.19 5.30 -26.34
N ASN A 35 -16.16 4.75 -27.09
CA ASN A 35 -17.55 5.17 -26.98
C ASN A 35 -18.15 4.76 -25.61
N LEU A 36 -19.03 5.59 -25.04
CA LEU A 36 -19.62 5.38 -23.69
C LEU A 36 -20.21 3.98 -23.48
N LEU A 37 -20.94 3.45 -24.47
CA LEU A 37 -21.50 2.10 -24.45
C LEU A 37 -20.42 1.01 -24.27
N SER A 38 -19.28 1.18 -24.92
CA SER A 38 -18.17 0.23 -24.82
C SER A 38 -17.43 0.35 -23.48
N LEU A 39 -17.38 1.54 -22.88
CA LEU A 39 -16.89 1.74 -21.51
C LEU A 39 -17.81 1.06 -20.48
N LEU A 40 -19.13 1.25 -20.60
CA LEU A 40 -20.11 0.61 -19.70
C LEU A 40 -20.03 -0.93 -19.75
N ARG A 41 -19.99 -1.53 -20.95
CA ARG A 41 -19.82 -2.99 -21.12
C ARG A 41 -18.53 -3.51 -20.52
N ARG A 42 -17.48 -2.68 -20.52
CA ARG A 42 -16.18 -2.99 -19.93
C ARG A 42 -16.27 -2.94 -18.40
N ILE A 43 -16.79 -1.86 -17.82
CA ILE A 43 -17.00 -1.75 -16.36
C ILE A 43 -17.85 -2.91 -15.84
N LEU A 44 -18.96 -3.25 -16.53
CA LEU A 44 -19.81 -4.38 -16.16
C LEU A 44 -19.07 -5.72 -16.16
N ARG A 45 -18.22 -6.00 -17.16
CA ARG A 45 -17.40 -7.21 -17.18
C ARG A 45 -16.40 -7.26 -16.02
N PHE A 46 -15.76 -6.14 -15.73
CA PHE A 46 -14.84 -6.05 -14.59
C PHE A 46 -15.55 -6.28 -13.25
N LEU A 47 -16.71 -5.64 -13.04
CA LEU A 47 -17.53 -5.83 -11.84
C LEU A 47 -18.00 -7.28 -11.72
N LEU A 48 -18.44 -7.90 -12.81
CA LEU A 48 -18.86 -9.30 -12.82
C LEU A 48 -17.72 -10.24 -12.38
N VAL A 49 -16.52 -10.06 -12.94
CA VAL A 49 -15.34 -10.86 -12.55
C VAL A 49 -14.99 -10.63 -11.08
N THR A 50 -15.02 -9.39 -10.61
CA THR A 50 -14.71 -9.04 -9.22
C THR A 50 -15.73 -9.65 -8.25
N ILE A 51 -17.02 -9.57 -8.58
CA ILE A 51 -18.10 -10.18 -7.80
C ILE A 51 -17.94 -11.70 -7.78
N LEU A 52 -17.63 -12.33 -8.92
CA LEU A 52 -17.43 -13.77 -9.00
C LEU A 52 -16.23 -14.21 -8.15
N LEU A 53 -15.11 -13.50 -8.22
CA LEU A 53 -13.95 -13.73 -7.37
C LEU A 53 -14.30 -13.55 -5.89
N TYR A 54 -15.05 -12.51 -5.54
CA TYR A 54 -15.50 -12.28 -4.17
C TYR A 54 -16.41 -13.41 -3.65
N ILE A 55 -17.36 -13.89 -4.47
CA ILE A 55 -18.22 -15.04 -4.14
C ILE A 55 -17.37 -16.30 -3.94
N LEU A 56 -16.38 -16.55 -4.80
CA LEU A 56 -15.47 -17.68 -4.62
C LEU A 56 -14.68 -17.56 -3.30
N MET A 57 -14.23 -16.36 -2.96
CA MET A 57 -13.46 -16.11 -1.74
C MET A 57 -14.30 -16.22 -0.47
N ILE A 58 -15.54 -15.70 -0.43
CA ILE A 58 -16.38 -15.72 0.79
C ILE A 58 -16.85 -17.12 1.17
N ASN A 59 -16.91 -18.04 0.19
CA ASN A 59 -17.22 -19.44 0.43
C ASN A 59 -16.06 -20.23 1.06
N ILE A 60 -14.87 -19.63 1.18
CA ILE A 60 -13.73 -20.21 1.90
C ILE A 60 -13.91 -19.87 3.40
N PRO A 61 -14.18 -20.84 4.30
CA PRO A 61 -14.53 -20.57 5.70
C PRO A 61 -13.49 -19.71 6.42
N HIS A 62 -12.20 -20.00 6.18
CA HIS A 62 -11.08 -19.29 6.79
C HIS A 62 -10.91 -17.84 6.29
N PHE A 63 -11.42 -17.51 5.10
CA PHE A 63 -11.40 -16.13 4.59
C PHE A 63 -12.52 -15.31 5.23
N LYS A 64 -13.72 -15.88 5.33
CA LYS A 64 -14.88 -15.25 5.97
C LYS A 64 -14.62 -14.91 7.45
N GLU A 65 -14.09 -15.87 8.21
CA GLU A 65 -13.74 -15.69 9.63
C GLU A 65 -12.75 -14.52 9.81
N LYS A 66 -11.76 -14.42 8.93
CA LYS A 66 -10.75 -13.35 9.01
C LYS A 66 -11.24 -11.98 8.58
N ILE A 67 -12.19 -11.91 7.63
CA ILE A 67 -12.84 -10.63 7.31
C ILE A 67 -13.58 -10.12 8.55
N ILE A 68 -14.33 -10.99 9.23
CA ILE A 68 -15.11 -10.63 10.42
C ILE A 68 -14.18 -10.14 11.54
N ILE A 69 -13.15 -10.93 11.88
CA ILE A 69 -12.16 -10.56 12.90
C ILE A 69 -11.45 -9.24 12.53
N GLY A 70 -11.10 -9.05 11.25
CA GLY A 70 -10.49 -7.82 10.77
C GLY A 70 -11.39 -6.59 10.93
N PHE A 71 -12.67 -6.69 10.56
CA PHE A 71 -13.65 -5.62 10.74
C PHE A 71 -13.89 -5.31 12.21
N GLU A 72 -13.98 -6.32 13.07
CA GLU A 72 -14.11 -6.13 14.52
C GLU A 72 -12.89 -5.41 15.10
N THR A 73 -11.68 -5.80 14.69
CA THR A 73 -10.43 -5.16 15.12
C THR A 73 -10.37 -3.70 14.68
N VAL A 74 -10.69 -3.39 13.42
CA VAL A 74 -10.74 -2.01 12.90
C VAL A 74 -11.78 -1.18 13.68
N ASN A 75 -12.97 -1.72 13.90
CA ASN A 75 -14.01 -1.04 14.66
C ASN A 75 -13.59 -0.79 16.12
N LYS A 76 -12.91 -1.74 16.77
CA LYS A 76 -12.36 -1.57 18.12
C LYS A 76 -11.29 -0.47 18.13
N VAL A 77 -10.36 -0.45 17.16
CA VAL A 77 -9.33 0.61 17.04
C VAL A 77 -9.97 2.00 16.85
N ILE A 78 -10.91 2.13 15.92
CA ILE A 78 -11.56 3.42 15.61
C ILE A 78 -12.37 3.95 16.81
N LYS A 79 -13.02 3.05 17.56
CA LYS A 79 -13.83 3.40 18.73
C LYS A 79 -13.02 3.51 20.03
N PHE A 80 -11.68 3.44 19.97
CA PHE A 80 -10.82 3.37 21.15
C PHE A 80 -11.17 2.23 22.13
N GLY A 81 -11.79 1.16 21.63
CA GLY A 81 -12.07 -0.03 22.40
C GLY A 81 -10.77 -0.75 22.79
N GLU A 82 -10.80 -1.44 23.92
CA GLU A 82 -9.69 -2.30 24.36
C GLU A 82 -9.82 -3.68 23.71
N ILE A 83 -8.73 -4.17 23.14
CA ILE A 83 -8.60 -5.57 22.77
C ILE A 83 -8.07 -6.32 23.99
N LYS A 84 -8.67 -7.46 24.35
CA LYS A 84 -8.23 -8.22 25.52
C LYS A 84 -6.94 -8.98 25.24
N GLU A 85 -6.11 -9.11 26.26
CA GLU A 85 -4.93 -9.96 26.24
C GLU A 85 -5.35 -11.42 25.93
N GLY A 86 -4.73 -12.03 24.91
CA GLY A 86 -5.09 -13.36 24.39
C GLY A 86 -5.80 -13.37 23.02
N GLU A 87 -6.28 -12.23 22.51
CA GLU A 87 -6.78 -12.14 21.13
C GLU A 87 -5.62 -12.12 20.11
N SER A 88 -5.79 -12.75 18.93
CA SER A 88 -4.71 -12.90 17.92
C SER A 88 -4.14 -11.58 17.41
N ASP A 89 -4.95 -10.51 17.43
CA ASP A 89 -4.57 -9.17 16.97
C ASP A 89 -4.18 -8.22 18.12
N TYR A 90 -4.19 -8.68 19.37
CA TYR A 90 -3.86 -7.87 20.55
C TYR A 90 -2.50 -7.18 20.42
N ARG A 91 -1.48 -7.93 20.00
CA ARG A 91 -0.13 -7.37 19.80
C ARG A 91 -0.12 -6.29 18.72
N ARG A 92 -0.77 -6.51 17.58
CA ARG A 92 -0.83 -5.53 16.48
C ARG A 92 -1.56 -4.25 16.93
N TYR A 93 -2.63 -4.40 17.69
CA TYR A 93 -3.34 -3.28 18.30
C TYR A 93 -2.45 -2.46 19.22
N LEU A 94 -1.70 -3.11 20.13
CA LEU A 94 -0.77 -2.42 21.02
C LEU A 94 0.28 -1.63 20.24
N LEU A 95 0.91 -2.24 19.23
CA LEU A 95 1.92 -1.57 18.41
C LEU A 95 1.36 -0.33 17.68
N ILE A 96 0.15 -0.42 17.13
CA ILE A 96 -0.52 0.73 16.49
C ILE A 96 -0.84 1.80 17.52
N LYS A 97 -1.38 1.42 18.68
CA LYS A 97 -1.74 2.34 19.77
C LYS A 97 -0.53 3.10 20.28
N GLU A 98 0.58 2.40 20.55
CA GLU A 98 1.83 3.01 20.99
C GLU A 98 2.41 3.93 19.92
N SER A 99 2.39 3.53 18.65
CA SER A 99 2.85 4.41 17.54
C SER A 99 2.06 5.71 17.46
N ILE A 100 0.73 5.63 17.61
CA ILE A 100 -0.14 6.81 17.62
C ILE A 100 0.15 7.68 18.83
N ARG A 101 0.38 7.08 20.01
CA ARG A 101 0.74 7.81 21.23
C ARG A 101 2.08 8.54 21.05
N ILE A 102 3.12 7.85 20.60
CA ILE A 102 4.44 8.41 20.31
C ILE A 102 4.33 9.56 19.32
N PHE A 103 3.59 9.37 18.22
CA PHE A 103 3.34 10.46 17.27
C PHE A 103 2.66 11.65 17.94
N LYS A 104 1.64 11.45 18.80
CA LYS A 104 0.99 12.58 19.49
C LYS A 104 1.94 13.34 20.40
N GLU A 105 2.82 12.64 21.10
CA GLU A 105 3.81 13.24 22.01
C GLU A 105 4.94 13.96 21.24
N HIS A 106 5.34 13.43 20.09
CA HIS A 106 6.46 13.92 19.27
C HIS A 106 6.04 14.33 17.85
N TRP A 107 4.88 14.97 17.71
CA TRP A 107 4.20 15.10 16.41
C TRP A 107 4.97 15.89 15.36
N LEU A 108 5.85 16.82 15.75
CA LEU A 108 6.54 17.71 14.81
C LEU A 108 7.80 17.07 14.22
N LEU A 109 8.69 16.59 15.10
CA LEU A 109 10.03 16.08 14.76
C LEU A 109 10.19 14.56 14.92
N GLY A 110 9.22 13.91 15.56
CA GLY A 110 9.27 12.50 15.89
C GLY A 110 10.31 12.17 16.96
N THR A 111 10.58 10.88 17.09
CA THR A 111 11.56 10.34 18.05
C THR A 111 12.99 10.33 17.51
N GLY A 112 13.17 10.62 16.22
CA GLY A 112 14.43 10.43 15.52
C GLY A 112 14.53 9.07 14.82
N LEU A 113 15.41 9.00 13.82
CA LEU A 113 15.62 7.83 12.98
C LEU A 113 16.23 6.69 13.79
N GLY A 114 15.67 5.49 13.69
CA GLY A 114 16.27 4.28 14.27
C GLY A 114 15.34 3.55 15.23
N LEU A 115 15.48 2.22 15.25
CA LEU A 115 14.64 1.36 16.08
C LEU A 115 14.81 1.69 17.57
N GLU A 116 16.03 1.95 18.04
CA GLU A 116 16.31 2.26 19.45
C GLU A 116 15.59 3.53 19.93
N ASN A 117 15.67 4.60 19.14
CA ASN A 117 14.98 5.87 19.42
C ASN A 117 13.47 5.69 19.48
N TYR A 118 12.92 4.86 18.59
CA TYR A 118 11.50 4.54 18.55
C TYR A 118 11.06 3.69 19.75
N LEU A 119 11.84 2.67 20.11
CA LEU A 119 11.55 1.74 21.20
C LEU A 119 11.76 2.36 22.58
N TYR A 120 12.61 3.37 22.72
CA TYR A 120 12.80 4.10 23.98
C TYR A 120 11.47 4.61 24.57
N TYR A 121 10.51 4.96 23.70
CA TYR A 121 9.22 5.46 24.11
C TYR A 121 8.17 4.37 24.29
N PHE A 122 8.49 3.09 24.14
CA PHE A 122 7.54 1.99 24.37
C PHE A 122 7.37 1.72 25.87
N ASN A 123 6.15 1.38 26.26
CA ASN A 123 5.86 0.99 27.64
C ASN A 123 6.42 -0.41 27.92
N GLU A 124 6.95 -0.66 29.12
CA GLU A 124 7.66 -1.90 29.50
C GLU A 124 6.81 -3.17 29.31
N ASN A 125 5.48 -3.04 29.33
CA ASN A 125 4.53 -4.14 29.14
C ASN A 125 4.29 -4.51 27.66
N THR A 126 4.94 -3.84 26.70
CA THR A 126 4.78 -4.11 25.28
C THR A 126 6.03 -4.75 24.70
N ILE A 127 5.87 -5.85 23.94
CA ILE A 127 7.01 -6.47 23.24
C ILE A 127 7.51 -5.45 22.19
N PRO A 128 8.73 -4.92 22.35
CA PRO A 128 9.20 -3.81 21.56
C PRO A 128 9.38 -4.23 20.09
N ALA A 129 8.53 -3.70 19.21
CA ALA A 129 8.59 -3.89 17.77
C ALA A 129 7.94 -2.71 17.05
N LYS A 130 8.23 -2.53 15.75
CA LYS A 130 7.50 -1.56 14.92
C LYS A 130 6.13 -2.10 14.53
N PRO A 131 5.13 -1.25 14.29
CA PRO A 131 3.88 -1.66 13.67
C PRO A 131 4.13 -2.07 12.22
N HIS A 132 3.37 -3.06 11.73
CA HIS A 132 3.38 -3.55 10.35
C HIS A 132 2.81 -2.52 9.35
N SER A 133 3.35 -1.31 9.37
CA SER A 133 3.01 -0.16 8.56
C SER A 133 4.20 0.80 8.51
N LEU A 134 4.85 0.88 7.35
CA LEU A 134 5.96 1.83 7.15
C LEU A 134 5.51 3.26 7.40
N TYR A 135 4.32 3.64 6.94
CA TYR A 135 3.85 5.02 7.10
C TYR A 135 3.64 5.39 8.56
N LEU A 136 3.02 4.51 9.36
CA LEU A 136 2.77 4.81 10.77
C LEU A 136 4.08 4.84 11.58
N SER A 137 4.99 3.92 11.32
CA SER A 137 6.31 3.92 11.98
C SER A 137 7.11 5.17 11.60
N TYR A 138 7.20 5.51 10.31
CA TYR A 138 7.96 6.67 9.85
C TYR A 138 7.31 7.99 10.27
N LEU A 139 5.98 8.05 10.40
CA LEU A 139 5.28 9.20 10.96
C LEU A 139 5.64 9.42 12.43
N ALA A 140 5.75 8.36 13.22
CA ALA A 140 6.18 8.45 14.62
C ALA A 140 7.68 8.76 14.77
N GLU A 141 8.54 8.18 13.91
CA GLU A 141 9.99 8.39 13.94
C GLU A 141 10.41 9.78 13.47
N PHE A 142 9.77 10.30 12.43
CA PHE A 142 10.16 11.56 11.78
C PHE A 142 9.27 12.76 12.11
N GLY A 143 8.14 12.51 12.78
CA GLY A 143 7.10 13.50 12.94
C GLY A 143 6.57 13.98 11.60
N LEU A 144 5.77 15.04 11.64
CA LEU A 144 5.11 15.59 10.47
C LEU A 144 6.11 16.15 9.45
N ILE A 145 7.21 16.76 9.90
CA ILE A 145 8.18 17.40 9.00
C ILE A 145 8.89 16.35 8.16
N GLY A 146 9.55 15.37 8.80
CA GLY A 146 10.30 14.36 8.04
C GLY A 146 9.38 13.40 7.28
N PHE A 147 8.19 13.09 7.81
CA PHE A 147 7.20 12.32 7.06
C PHE A 147 6.70 13.05 5.81
N SER A 148 6.58 14.39 5.85
CA SER A 148 6.20 15.18 4.69
C SER A 148 7.26 15.09 3.57
N PHE A 149 8.55 15.08 3.91
CA PHE A 149 9.61 14.85 2.93
C PHE A 149 9.51 13.46 2.28
N LEU A 150 9.21 12.41 3.07
CA LEU A 150 8.96 11.08 2.53
C LEU A 150 7.77 11.08 1.56
N VAL A 151 6.64 11.68 1.94
CA VAL A 151 5.44 11.73 1.09
C VAL A 151 5.73 12.47 -0.21
N LEU A 152 6.41 13.63 -0.15
CA LEU A 152 6.81 14.39 -1.32
C LEU A 152 7.76 13.60 -2.22
N PHE A 153 8.72 12.89 -1.64
CA PHE A 153 9.63 12.02 -2.36
C PHE A 153 8.89 10.90 -3.10
N LEU A 154 8.02 10.14 -2.41
CA LEU A 154 7.23 9.06 -3.02
C LEU A 154 6.27 9.60 -4.09
N PHE A 155 5.68 10.78 -3.86
CA PHE A 155 4.83 11.45 -4.83
C PHE A 155 5.60 11.89 -6.09
N SER A 156 6.82 12.39 -5.93
CA SER A 156 7.68 12.76 -7.06
C SER A 156 7.96 11.58 -8.00
N ILE A 157 8.10 10.37 -7.45
CA ILE A 157 8.27 9.13 -8.22
C ILE A 157 7.03 8.86 -9.08
N LEU A 158 5.84 8.94 -8.49
CA LEU A 158 4.58 8.76 -9.22
C LEU A 158 4.39 9.83 -10.30
N GLN A 159 4.76 11.09 -10.02
CA GLN A 159 4.69 12.16 -11.01
C GLN A 159 5.59 11.90 -12.22
N VAL A 160 6.81 11.41 -12.01
CA VAL A 160 7.74 11.05 -13.10
C VAL A 160 7.13 9.96 -13.98
N LEU A 161 6.57 8.91 -13.38
CA LEU A 161 5.94 7.81 -14.11
C LEU A 161 4.66 8.25 -14.83
N TYR A 162 3.84 9.09 -14.20
CA TYR A 162 2.63 9.64 -14.82
C TYR A 162 2.96 10.51 -16.04
N LYS A 163 3.95 11.41 -15.92
CA LYS A 163 4.46 12.19 -17.06
C LYS A 163 4.98 11.27 -18.16
N THR A 164 5.63 10.16 -17.81
CA THR A 164 6.10 9.17 -18.78
C THR A 164 4.93 8.60 -19.60
N ILE A 165 3.82 8.23 -18.97
CA ILE A 165 2.60 7.79 -19.67
C ILE A 165 2.12 8.87 -20.66
N LEU A 166 1.97 10.11 -20.21
CA LEU A 166 1.38 11.20 -21.03
C LEU A 166 2.18 11.51 -22.29
N TYR A 167 3.51 11.44 -22.20
CA TYR A 167 4.37 11.83 -23.29
C TYR A 167 4.82 10.65 -24.17
N THR A 168 4.35 9.43 -23.90
CA THR A 168 4.72 8.25 -24.69
C THR A 168 3.87 8.18 -25.97
N ILE A 169 4.52 8.05 -27.12
CA ILE A 169 3.88 8.09 -28.45
C ILE A 169 3.47 6.68 -28.91
N GLY A 170 4.29 5.67 -28.60
CA GLY A 170 4.07 4.29 -29.05
C GLY A 170 3.03 3.53 -28.21
N LYS A 171 2.14 2.80 -28.89
CA LYS A 171 1.01 2.09 -28.24
C LYS A 171 1.48 1.04 -27.23
N LYS A 172 2.56 0.32 -27.53
CA LYS A 172 3.14 -0.72 -26.67
C LYS A 172 3.80 -0.08 -25.45
N GLU A 173 4.52 1.00 -25.66
CA GLU A 173 5.28 1.76 -24.68
C GLU A 173 4.34 2.46 -23.69
N VAL A 174 3.16 2.93 -24.14
CA VAL A 174 2.10 3.42 -23.25
C VAL A 174 1.62 2.34 -22.30
N TYR A 175 1.42 1.10 -22.78
CA TYR A 175 0.98 -0.02 -21.93
C TYR A 175 2.03 -0.41 -20.90
N LEU A 176 3.30 -0.47 -21.31
CA LEU A 176 4.40 -0.67 -20.38
C LEU A 176 4.46 0.46 -19.33
N SER A 177 4.25 1.71 -19.75
CA SER A 177 4.29 2.87 -18.84
C SER A 177 3.17 2.83 -17.80
N ILE A 178 1.97 2.42 -18.21
CA ILE A 178 0.84 2.19 -17.28
C ILE A 178 1.20 1.06 -16.31
N GLY A 179 1.78 -0.04 -16.81
CA GLY A 179 2.23 -1.15 -15.98
C GLY A 179 3.24 -0.73 -14.92
N PHE A 180 4.26 0.04 -15.30
CA PHE A 180 5.25 0.59 -14.38
C PHE A 180 4.61 1.51 -13.33
N PHE A 181 3.74 2.44 -13.75
CA PHE A 181 3.04 3.34 -12.83
C PHE A 181 2.19 2.57 -11.81
N VAL A 182 1.38 1.61 -12.29
CA VAL A 182 0.48 0.81 -11.46
C VAL A 182 1.27 -0.10 -10.51
N GLY A 183 2.36 -0.70 -10.99
CA GLY A 183 3.25 -1.51 -10.15
C GLY A 183 3.83 -0.69 -9.01
N HIS A 184 4.30 0.53 -9.30
CA HIS A 184 4.83 1.42 -8.26
C HIS A 184 3.74 1.86 -7.28
N LEU A 185 2.55 2.22 -7.78
CA LEU A 185 1.40 2.55 -6.94
C LEU A 185 0.99 1.39 -6.03
N THR A 186 1.02 0.17 -6.53
CA THR A 186 0.71 -1.05 -5.76
C THR A 186 1.71 -1.24 -4.62
N ILE A 187 3.01 -1.08 -4.90
CA ILE A 187 4.06 -1.16 -3.87
C ILE A 187 3.83 -0.11 -2.78
N LEU A 188 3.49 1.14 -3.14
CA LEU A 188 3.18 2.19 -2.16
C LEU A 188 2.00 1.82 -1.25
N ILE A 189 0.99 1.13 -1.78
CA ILE A 189 -0.13 0.64 -0.97
C ILE A 189 0.31 -0.54 -0.09
N MET A 190 1.17 -1.42 -0.60
CA MET A 190 1.73 -2.50 0.22
C MET A 190 2.56 -1.98 1.39
N PHE A 191 3.16 -0.78 1.29
CA PHE A 191 3.87 -0.13 2.39
C PHE A 191 2.94 0.22 3.58
N LEU A 192 1.62 0.31 3.38
CA LEU A 192 0.65 0.47 4.48
C LEU A 192 0.64 -0.73 5.43
N PHE A 193 0.98 -1.91 4.92
CA PHE A 193 0.86 -3.19 5.61
C PHE A 193 2.20 -3.88 5.83
N ASN A 194 3.31 -3.20 5.55
CA ASN A 194 4.65 -3.75 5.62
C ASN A 194 5.61 -2.74 6.25
N GLU A 195 6.38 -3.19 7.24
CA GLU A 195 7.40 -2.39 7.94
C GLU A 195 8.82 -2.74 7.50
N TYR A 196 9.03 -3.88 6.83
CA TYR A 196 10.36 -4.41 6.48
C TYR A 196 10.93 -3.81 5.19
N ILE A 197 10.47 -2.62 4.81
CA ILE A 197 11.04 -1.90 3.68
C ILE A 197 12.25 -1.12 4.21
N THR A 198 13.41 -1.73 4.01
CA THR A 198 14.70 -1.11 4.32
C THR A 198 15.02 -0.03 3.29
N ALA A 199 15.92 0.90 3.66
CA ALA A 199 16.37 1.95 2.74
C ALA A 199 16.80 1.43 1.34
N PRO A 200 17.51 0.28 1.21
CA PRO A 200 17.79 -0.33 -0.10
C PRO A 200 16.57 -0.56 -0.99
N TYR A 201 15.43 -0.98 -0.44
CA TYR A 201 14.21 -1.17 -1.24
C TYR A 201 13.65 0.15 -1.74
N THR A 202 13.69 1.21 -0.93
CA THR A 202 13.27 2.55 -1.33
C THR A 202 14.18 3.12 -2.43
N TRP A 203 15.49 2.88 -2.33
CA TRP A 203 16.45 3.24 -3.38
C TRP A 203 16.20 2.47 -4.68
N PHE A 204 15.98 1.16 -4.59
CA PHE A 204 15.63 0.33 -5.75
C PHE A 204 14.34 0.82 -6.42
N PHE A 205 13.30 1.08 -5.63
CA PHE A 205 12.01 1.61 -6.09
C PHE A 205 12.15 2.93 -6.85
N TRP A 206 12.98 3.84 -6.33
CA TRP A 206 13.28 5.10 -7.00
C TRP A 206 14.10 4.88 -8.29
N ALA A 207 15.15 4.07 -8.22
CA ALA A 207 16.03 3.79 -9.34
C ALA A 207 15.28 3.17 -10.52
N THR A 208 14.34 2.25 -10.27
CA THR A 208 13.52 1.64 -11.33
C THR A 208 12.61 2.65 -12.02
N ALA A 209 12.03 3.59 -11.27
CA ALA A 209 11.19 4.63 -11.84
C ALA A 209 12.00 5.60 -12.70
N VAL A 210 13.16 6.05 -12.21
CA VAL A 210 14.05 6.95 -12.95
C VAL A 210 14.59 6.27 -14.19
N ALA A 211 15.15 5.06 -14.07
CA ALA A 211 15.70 4.30 -15.20
C ALA A 211 14.66 4.09 -16.30
N TYR A 212 13.45 3.66 -15.94
CA TYR A 212 12.36 3.51 -16.91
C TYR A 212 12.00 4.83 -17.60
N SER A 213 11.90 5.93 -16.84
CA SER A 213 11.58 7.23 -17.40
C SER A 213 12.64 7.75 -18.39
N LEU A 214 13.92 7.40 -18.17
CA LEU A 214 15.02 7.77 -19.06
C LEU A 214 15.03 6.93 -20.34
N LEU A 215 14.74 5.63 -20.24
CA LEU A 215 14.64 4.74 -21.40
C LEU A 215 13.57 5.21 -22.39
N VAL A 216 12.36 5.51 -21.89
CA VAL A 216 11.24 5.97 -22.72
C VAL A 216 11.49 7.35 -23.35
N ARG A 217 12.31 8.20 -22.71
CA ARG A 217 12.67 9.52 -23.27
C ARG A 217 13.69 9.42 -24.39
N LYS A 218 14.61 8.45 -24.33
CA LYS A 218 15.66 8.25 -25.34
C LYS A 218 15.11 7.72 -26.67
N GLU A 219 13.94 7.09 -26.65
CA GLU A 219 13.25 6.58 -27.85
C GLU A 219 12.41 7.65 -28.58
N ARG A 220 12.52 8.93 -28.19
CA ARG A 220 11.92 10.08 -28.88
C ARG A 220 12.96 10.82 -29.70
#